data_AF-A0A6J7PC99-F1
#
_entry.id   AF-A0A6J7PC99-F1
#
_cell.length_a   1.000
_cell.length_b   1.000
_cell.length_c   1.000
_cell.angle_alpha   90.00
_cell.angle_beta   90.00
_cell.angle_gamma   90.00
#
_symmetry.space_group_name_H-M   'P 1'
#
loop_
_entity.id
_entity.type
_entity.pdbx_description
1 polymer ?
#
loop_
_entity_poly.entity_id
_entity_poly.type
_entity_poly.pdbx_seq_one_letter_code
_entity_poly.pdbx_strand_id
1 'polypeptide(L)'
;MSSESAQAQPTPAQQVDSVEQLLSQLAKHYEVAPASIALAFVLGHPAGPIPILGTQRLERIHQAAEALTVKLSRQEWYSLYQAGTGEQLP
;
A
#
# COMPACT_ATOMS: atom_id res chain seq x y z
N MET A 1 48.23 0.46 -20.10
CA MET A 1 48.44 -0.21 -18.80
C MET A 1 47.42 0.41 -17.86
N SER A 2 46.19 -0.08 -17.95
CA SER A 2 45.62 -1.09 -17.04
C SER A 2 45.04 -0.36 -15.83
N SER A 3 43.70 -0.22 -15.79
CA SER A 3 42.80 -1.10 -15.02
C SER A 3 42.95 -0.79 -13.52
N GLU A 4 41.96 -0.46 -12.71
CA GLU A 4 40.54 -0.76 -12.76
C GLU A 4 39.92 0.05 -11.61
N SER A 5 39.33 1.21 -11.88
CA SER A 5 38.45 1.83 -10.89
C SER A 5 37.09 1.15 -11.05
N ALA A 6 36.90 0.07 -10.30
CA ALA A 6 35.61 -0.59 -10.13
C ALA A 6 34.61 0.45 -9.60
N GLN A 7 33.94 1.12 -10.53
CA GLN A 7 32.71 1.84 -10.26
C GLN A 7 31.72 0.75 -9.83
N ALA A 8 31.54 0.61 -8.52
CA ALA A 8 30.44 -0.15 -7.95
C ALA A 8 29.16 0.46 -8.52
N GLN A 9 28.64 -0.18 -9.57
CA GLN A 9 27.31 0.06 -10.08
C GLN A 9 26.35 -0.17 -8.90
N PRO A 10 25.52 0.80 -8.50
CA PRO A 10 24.43 0.47 -7.60
C PRO A 10 23.54 -0.54 -8.33
N THR A 11 23.47 -1.75 -7.79
CA THR A 11 22.52 -2.80 -8.18
C THR A 11 21.14 -2.16 -8.35
N PRO A 12 20.37 -2.46 -9.42
CA PRO A 12 19.02 -1.93 -9.57
C PRO A 12 18.12 -2.61 -8.54
N ALA A 13 18.19 -2.15 -7.29
CA ALA A 13 17.14 -2.37 -6.31
C ALA A 13 15.90 -1.69 -6.88
N GLN A 14 14.98 -2.51 -7.38
CA GLN A 14 13.71 -2.10 -7.98
C GLN A 14 13.08 -1.00 -7.12
N GLN A 15 12.84 0.16 -7.73
CA GLN A 15 12.24 1.31 -7.07
C GLN A 15 10.81 0.92 -6.67
N VAL A 16 10.62 0.57 -5.41
CA VAL A 16 9.31 0.29 -4.84
C VAL A 16 8.55 1.60 -4.80
N ASP A 17 7.42 1.70 -5.50
CA ASP A 17 6.55 2.87 -5.38
C ASP A 17 6.22 3.08 -3.90
N SER A 18 6.34 4.31 -3.41
CA SER A 18 6.06 4.58 -2.00
C SER A 18 4.63 4.17 -1.66
N VAL A 19 4.43 3.64 -0.45
CA VAL A 19 3.10 3.23 0.01
C VAL A 19 2.07 4.35 -0.14
N GLU A 20 2.48 5.61 0.04
CA GLU A 20 1.63 6.79 -0.14
C GLU A 20 1.18 6.97 -1.59
N GLN A 21 2.07 6.78 -2.56
CA GLN A 21 1.74 6.86 -3.99
C GLN A 21 0.78 5.74 -4.38
N LEU A 22 1.04 4.52 -3.94
CA LEU A 22 0.21 3.37 -4.25
C LEU A 22 -1.19 3.49 -3.63
N LEU A 23 -1.28 3.91 -2.37
CA LEU A 23 -2.56 4.22 -1.71
C LEU A 23 -3.32 5.29 -2.48
N SER A 24 -2.63 6.35 -2.93
CA SER A 24 -3.25 7.45 -3.70
C SER A 24 -3.73 7.00 -5.08
N GLN A 25 -2.98 6.11 -5.75
CA GLN A 25 -3.37 5.54 -7.04
C GLN A 25 -4.61 4.67 -6.93
N LEU A 26 -4.62 3.74 -5.95
CA LEU A 26 -5.76 2.88 -5.70
C LEU A 26 -6.98 3.68 -5.26
N ALA A 27 -6.79 4.70 -4.40
CA ALA A 27 -7.88 5.60 -3.99
C ALA A 27 -8.56 6.27 -5.19
N LYS A 28 -7.78 6.71 -6.18
CA LYS A 28 -8.33 7.25 -7.44
C LYS A 28 -9.06 6.17 -8.24
N HIS A 29 -8.53 4.96 -8.31
CA HIS A 29 -9.15 3.85 -9.05
C HIS A 29 -10.51 3.44 -8.46
N TYR A 30 -10.60 3.36 -7.14
CA TYR A 30 -11.80 2.97 -6.42
C TYR A 30 -12.71 4.15 -6.04
N GLU A 31 -12.32 5.39 -6.39
CA GLU A 31 -13.03 6.63 -6.09
C GLU A 31 -13.36 6.84 -4.60
N VAL A 32 -12.38 6.52 -3.74
CA VAL A 32 -12.47 6.64 -2.27
C VAL A 32 -11.29 7.41 -1.70
N ALA A 33 -11.31 7.71 -0.40
CA ALA A 33 -10.13 8.28 0.25
C ALA A 33 -8.96 7.28 0.37
N PRO A 34 -7.69 7.74 0.39
CA PRO A 34 -6.52 6.87 0.65
C PRO A 34 -6.60 6.09 1.97
N ALA A 35 -7.21 6.69 3.00
CA ALA A 35 -7.47 6.02 4.28
C ALA A 35 -8.43 4.82 4.13
N SER A 36 -9.40 4.92 3.23
CA SER A 36 -10.35 3.84 2.92
C SER A 36 -9.62 2.64 2.30
N ILE A 37 -8.66 2.89 1.40
CA ILE A 37 -7.80 1.83 0.83
C ILE A 37 -6.95 1.15 1.91
N ALA A 38 -6.31 1.95 2.78
CA ALA A 38 -5.50 1.40 3.87
C ALA A 38 -6.33 0.50 4.81
N LEU A 39 -7.57 0.90 5.10
CA LEU A 39 -8.47 0.10 5.93
C LEU A 39 -8.96 -1.15 5.17
N ALA A 40 -9.25 -1.04 3.88
CA ALA A 40 -9.63 -2.17 3.02
C ALA A 40 -8.50 -3.22 2.92
N PHE A 41 -7.24 -2.80 2.92
CA PHE A 41 -6.08 -3.70 3.02
C PHE A 41 -6.12 -4.52 4.31
N VAL A 42 -6.36 -3.88 5.47
CA VAL A 42 -6.48 -4.58 6.76
C VAL A 42 -7.67 -5.53 6.76
N LEU A 43 -8.84 -5.06 6.30
CA LEU A 43 -10.07 -5.85 6.24
C LEU A 43 -10.00 -7.02 5.25
N GLY A 44 -9.17 -6.90 4.21
CA GLY A 44 -8.92 -7.96 3.24
C GLY A 44 -8.06 -9.11 3.78
N HIS A 45 -7.49 -8.99 4.99
CA HIS A 45 -6.69 -10.04 5.59
C HIS A 45 -7.57 -11.26 5.98
N PRO A 46 -7.13 -12.50 5.69
CA PRO A 46 -7.95 -13.71 5.89
C PRO A 46 -8.33 -13.98 7.36
N ALA A 47 -7.60 -13.44 8.32
CA ALA A 47 -7.94 -13.56 9.74
C ALA A 47 -9.18 -12.74 10.16
N GLY A 48 -9.74 -11.91 9.28
CA GLY A 48 -10.93 -11.11 9.56
C GLY A 48 -10.79 -10.12 10.74
N PRO A 49 -9.76 -9.26 10.76
CA PRO A 49 -9.58 -8.28 11.82
C PRO A 49 -10.73 -7.26 11.87
N ILE A 50 -11.01 -6.72 13.06
CA ILE A 50 -12.00 -5.63 13.28
C ILE A 50 -11.24 -4.36 13.67
N PRO A 51 -11.09 -3.38 12.75
CA PRO A 51 -10.36 -2.14 13.03
C PRO A 51 -11.11 -1.24 14.04
N ILE A 52 -10.37 -0.65 14.97
CA ILE A 52 -10.89 0.36 15.90
C ILE A 52 -10.53 1.75 15.36
N LEU A 53 -11.53 2.60 15.12
CA LEU A 53 -11.32 3.95 14.60
C LEU A 53 -10.96 4.91 15.74
N GLY A 54 -9.75 5.49 15.69
CA GLY A 54 -9.27 6.46 16.69
C GLY A 54 -9.69 7.91 16.43
N THR A 55 -10.63 8.17 15.52
CA THR A 55 -11.02 9.53 15.12
C THR A 55 -12.42 9.87 15.60
N GLN A 56 -12.62 11.13 15.99
CA GLN A 56 -13.94 11.69 16.32
C GLN A 56 -14.47 12.61 15.20
N ARG A 57 -13.74 12.76 14.09
CA ARG A 57 -14.16 13.60 12.97
C ARG A 57 -15.12 12.83 12.08
N LEU A 58 -16.34 13.35 11.93
CA LEU A 58 -17.41 12.69 11.18
C LEU A 58 -16.99 12.33 9.75
N GLU A 59 -16.34 13.25 9.04
CA GLU A 59 -15.79 13.03 7.70
C GLU A 59 -14.89 11.77 7.62
N ARG A 60 -13.99 11.58 8.59
CA ARG A 60 -13.08 10.42 8.61
C ARG A 60 -13.81 9.12 8.95
N ILE A 61 -14.90 9.20 9.72
CA ILE A 61 -15.75 8.03 10.01
C ILE A 61 -16.45 7.59 8.72
N HIS A 62 -16.96 8.53 7.92
CA HIS A 62 -17.54 8.21 6.60
C HIS A 62 -16.50 7.59 5.66
N GLN A 63 -15.31 8.17 5.56
CA GLN A 63 -14.21 7.60 4.75
C GLN A 63 -13.87 6.17 5.21
N ALA A 64 -13.79 5.92 6.52
CA ALA A 64 -13.55 4.57 7.03
C ALA A 64 -14.64 3.57 6.61
N ALA A 65 -15.91 4.00 6.54
CA ALA A 65 -17.00 3.14 6.09
C ALA A 65 -16.91 2.80 4.59
N GLU A 66 -16.37 3.68 3.74
CA GLU A 66 -16.12 3.41 2.32
C GLU A 66 -15.16 2.23 2.10
N ALA A 67 -14.29 1.92 3.07
CA ALA A 67 -13.40 0.75 2.97
C ALA A 67 -14.17 -0.56 2.78
N LEU A 68 -15.42 -0.65 3.25
CA LEU A 68 -16.27 -1.82 3.11
C LEU A 68 -16.77 -2.05 1.68
N THR A 69 -16.73 -1.02 0.82
CA THR A 69 -17.11 -1.13 -0.60
C THR A 69 -15.93 -1.48 -1.49
N VAL A 70 -14.70 -1.38 -0.97
CA VAL A 70 -13.47 -1.67 -1.71
C VAL A 70 -13.16 -3.16 -1.63
N LYS A 71 -13.01 -3.81 -2.79
CA LYS A 71 -12.55 -5.20 -2.91
C LYS A 71 -11.23 -5.24 -3.65
N LEU A 72 -10.14 -5.14 -2.90
CA LEU A 72 -8.80 -5.27 -3.47
C LEU A 72 -8.62 -6.65 -4.11
N SER A 73 -8.09 -6.66 -5.33
CA SER A 73 -7.56 -7.87 -5.92
C SER A 73 -6.35 -8.36 -5.12
N ARG A 74 -6.03 -9.66 -5.27
CA ARG A 74 -4.83 -10.23 -4.63
C ARG A 74 -3.57 -9.47 -5.02
N GLN A 75 -3.45 -9.09 -6.30
CA GLN A 75 -2.30 -8.36 -6.80
C GLN A 75 -2.16 -7.00 -6.10
N GLU A 76 -3.23 -6.21 -6.01
CA GLU A 76 -3.19 -4.91 -5.34
C GLU A 76 -2.89 -5.05 -3.84
N TRP A 77 -3.47 -6.06 -3.18
CA TRP A 77 -3.20 -6.35 -1.76
C TRP A 77 -1.72 -6.66 -1.54
N TYR A 78 -1.14 -7.51 -2.40
CA TYR A 78 0.28 -7.87 -2.35
C TYR A 78 1.21 -6.71 -2.75
N SER A 79 0.79 -5.84 -3.67
CA SER A 79 1.53 -4.62 -3.98
C SER A 79 1.61 -3.69 -2.78
N LEU A 80 0.50 -3.50 -2.05
CA LEU A 80 0.50 -2.72 -0.80
C LEU A 80 1.37 -3.37 0.28
N TYR A 81 1.33 -4.69 0.41
CA TYR A 81 2.17 -5.43 1.35
C TYR A 81 3.67 -5.24 1.06
N GLN A 82 4.08 -5.40 -0.20
CA GLN A 82 5.47 -5.19 -0.62
C GLN A 82 5.91 -3.73 -0.46
N ALA A 83 5.03 -2.78 -0.80
CA ALA A 83 5.31 -1.35 -0.60
C ALA A 83 5.48 -0.97 0.88
N GLY A 84 4.74 -1.63 1.79
CA GLY A 84 4.84 -1.40 3.23
C GLY A 84 6.01 -2.13 3.91
N THR A 85 6.41 -3.29 3.40
CA THR A 85 7.53 -4.08 3.95
C THR A 85 8.88 -3.74 3.34
N GLY A 86 8.90 -3.21 2.10
CA GLY A 86 10.11 -2.99 1.32
C GLY A 86 10.75 -4.28 0.80
N GLU A 87 10.10 -5.43 1.00
CA GLU A 87 10.58 -6.74 0.57
C GLU A 87 9.74 -7.26 -0.60
N GLN A 88 10.40 -7.96 -1.53
CA GLN A 88 9.70 -8.67 -2.59
C GLN A 88 9.10 -9.96 -2.05
N LEU A 89 7.94 -10.33 -2.60
CA LEU A 89 7.34 -11.63 -2.29
C LEU A 89 8.28 -12.76 -2.75
N PRO A 90 8.46 -13.82 -1.93
CA PRO A 90 9.28 -14.97 -2.27
C PRO A 90 8.70 -15.85 -3.38
#